data_AF-A0A076VE39-F1
#
_entry.id   AF-A0A076VE39-F1
#
_cell.length_a   1.000
_cell.length_b   1.000
_cell.length_c   1.000
_cell.angle_alpha   90.00
_cell.angle_beta   90.00
_cell.angle_gamma   90.00
#
_symmetry.space_group_name_H-M   'P 1'
#
loop_
_entity.id
_entity.type
_entity.pdbx_description
1 polymer ?
#
loop_
_entity_poly.entity_id
_entity_poly.type
_entity_poly.pdbx_seq_one_letter_code
_entity_poly.pdbx_strand_id
1 'polypeptide(L)'
;FYGASGRGACGLDVQNLSAAVSGSLFDPNGQWVPSTLPDGRYILDDPVCRGICVQIEYKGKTAVFPADNKCPECAVDHVDLSTDAFLILEPAGGTVGIAKPATITYLFCNQTSV
;
A
#
# COMPACT_ATOMS: atom_id res chain seq x y z
N PHE A 1 -7.55 6.86 -4.79
CA PHE A 1 -7.74 6.28 -3.44
C PHE A 1 -8.82 5.23 -3.52
N TYR A 2 -8.80 4.24 -2.62
CA TYR A 2 -9.78 3.18 -2.58
C TYR A 2 -10.38 3.00 -1.18
N GLY A 3 -11.58 2.41 -1.11
CA GLY A 3 -12.17 1.98 0.15
C GLY A 3 -11.46 0.74 0.69
N ALA A 4 -10.63 0.92 1.72
CA ALA A 4 -9.91 -0.17 2.38
C ALA A 4 -10.89 -1.10 3.11
N SER A 5 -11.09 -2.30 2.59
CA SER A 5 -11.87 -3.35 3.24
C SER A 5 -11.52 -4.73 2.68
N GLY A 6 -11.87 -5.76 3.44
CA GLY A 6 -11.67 -7.15 3.02
C GLY A 6 -10.21 -7.58 3.06
N ARG A 7 -9.88 -8.58 2.24
CA ARG A 7 -8.55 -9.19 2.17
C ARG A 7 -7.79 -8.64 0.99
N GLY A 8 -6.60 -8.08 1.24
CA GLY A 8 -5.73 -7.52 0.22
C GLY A 8 -5.00 -8.60 -0.57
N ALA A 9 -4.27 -8.18 -1.60
CA ALA A 9 -3.47 -9.07 -2.44
C ALA A 9 -2.42 -9.90 -1.68
N CYS A 10 -2.03 -9.47 -0.47
CA CYS A 10 -1.10 -10.18 0.40
C CYS A 10 -1.74 -11.28 1.27
N GLY A 11 -3.06 -11.45 1.24
CA GLY A 11 -3.77 -12.36 2.15
C GLY A 11 -3.99 -11.79 3.56
N LEU A 12 -3.54 -10.57 3.80
CA LEU A 12 -3.75 -9.83 5.02
C LEU A 12 -5.03 -8.99 4.90
N ASP A 13 -5.67 -8.70 6.03
CA ASP A 13 -6.78 -7.75 6.03
C ASP A 13 -6.22 -6.38 5.68
N VAL A 14 -6.87 -5.69 4.74
CA VAL A 14 -6.42 -4.39 4.27
C VAL A 14 -6.47 -3.39 5.43
N GLN A 15 -5.36 -2.72 5.70
CA GLN A 15 -5.32 -1.72 6.77
C GLN A 15 -5.99 -0.41 6.34
N ASN A 16 -6.56 0.32 7.31
CA ASN A 16 -7.12 1.65 7.05
C ASN A 16 -6.06 2.61 6.51
N LEU A 17 -4.79 2.46 6.91
CA LEU A 17 -3.66 3.22 6.40
C LEU A 17 -2.79 2.31 5.54
N SER A 18 -3.10 2.21 4.25
CA SER A 18 -2.46 1.27 3.34
C SER A 18 -2.24 1.84 1.94
N ALA A 19 -1.34 1.20 1.22
CA ALA A 19 -1.03 1.48 -0.16
C ALA A 19 -1.27 0.24 -1.04
N ALA A 20 -2.05 0.41 -2.11
CA ALA A 20 -2.08 -0.53 -3.22
C ALA A 20 -1.05 -0.11 -4.27
N VAL A 21 -0.06 -0.97 -4.53
CA VAL A 21 1.06 -0.67 -5.45
C VAL A 21 0.85 -1.38 -6.79
N SER A 22 1.59 -0.95 -7.82
CA SER A 22 1.50 -1.54 -9.16
C SER A 22 1.58 -3.07 -9.13
N GLY A 23 0.68 -3.72 -9.88
CA GLY A 23 0.72 -5.18 -10.05
C GLY A 23 2.03 -5.71 -10.63
N SER A 24 2.80 -4.87 -11.34
CA SER A 24 4.10 -5.23 -11.90
C SER A 24 5.21 -5.38 -10.86
N LEU A 25 5.02 -4.87 -9.63
CA LEU A 25 5.97 -4.99 -8.53
C LEU A 25 5.84 -6.30 -7.75
N PHE A 26 4.73 -7.01 -7.93
CA PHE A 26 4.53 -8.32 -7.33
C PHE A 26 5.29 -9.38 -8.11
N ASP A 27 5.85 -10.35 -7.40
CA ASP A 27 6.52 -11.51 -7.97
C ASP A 27 5.48 -12.36 -8.74
N PRO A 28 5.62 -12.52 -10.07
CA PRO A 28 4.70 -13.35 -10.84
C PRO A 28 4.76 -14.84 -10.43
N ASN A 29 5.79 -15.26 -9.70
CA ASN A 29 5.95 -16.61 -9.16
C ASN A 29 5.57 -16.73 -7.69
N GLY A 30 5.06 -15.67 -7.06
CA GLY A 30 4.67 -15.67 -5.65
C GLY A 30 3.73 -16.83 -5.30
N GLN A 31 4.02 -17.52 -4.21
CA GLN A 31 3.27 -18.68 -3.76
C GLN A 31 2.47 -18.35 -2.50
N TRP A 32 1.26 -18.92 -2.40
CA TRP A 32 0.49 -18.85 -1.17
C TRP A 32 1.05 -19.85 -0.16
N VAL A 33 1.49 -19.36 0.99
CA VAL A 33 2.10 -20.16 2.06
C VAL A 33 1.25 -20.09 3.34
N PRO A 34 1.25 -21.15 4.18
CA PRO A 34 0.62 -21.09 5.48
C PRO A 34 1.16 -19.93 6.32
N SER A 35 0.29 -19.15 6.95
CA SER A 35 0.70 -18.09 7.87
C SER A 35 0.68 -18.55 9.32
N THR A 36 1.29 -17.76 10.21
CA THR A 36 1.21 -17.93 11.66
C THR A 36 0.03 -17.18 12.29
N LEU A 37 -0.90 -16.64 11.48
CA LEU A 37 -2.05 -15.91 11.99
C LEU A 37 -3.05 -16.85 12.68
N PRO A 38 -3.78 -16.40 13.72
CA PRO A 38 -4.66 -17.27 14.51
C PRO A 38 -5.77 -17.99 13.73
N ASP A 39 -6.20 -17.43 12.59
CA ASP A 39 -7.24 -18.01 11.75
C ASP A 39 -6.71 -18.97 10.68
N GLY A 40 -5.40 -19.25 10.68
CA GLY A 40 -4.76 -20.22 9.80
C GLY A 40 -4.80 -19.83 8.32
N ARG A 41 -5.06 -18.55 7.99
CA ARG A 41 -5.10 -18.10 6.60
C ARG A 41 -3.74 -18.25 5.93
N TYR A 42 -3.74 -18.33 4.60
CA TYR A 42 -2.51 -18.30 3.81
C TYR A 42 -2.17 -16.84 3.49
N ILE A 43 -0.88 -16.56 3.35
CA ILE A 43 -0.36 -15.26 2.89
C ILE A 43 0.45 -15.47 1.62
N LEU A 44 0.54 -14.42 0.80
CA LEU A 44 1.36 -14.45 -0.40
C LEU A 44 2.85 -14.26 0.00
N ASP A 45 3.69 -15.24 -0.32
CA ASP A 45 5.15 -15.12 -0.18
C ASP A 45 5.71 -14.27 -1.32
N ASP A 46 5.59 -12.96 -1.16
CA ASP A 46 5.99 -11.94 -2.11
C ASP A 46 6.81 -10.86 -1.39
N PRO A 47 7.90 -10.34 -1.97
CA PRO A 47 8.67 -9.24 -1.38
C PRO A 47 7.80 -8.03 -0.96
N VAL A 48 6.80 -7.64 -1.76
CA VAL A 48 5.86 -6.56 -1.44
C VAL A 48 5.15 -6.85 -0.12
N CYS A 49 4.65 -8.08 0.02
CA CYS A 49 3.88 -8.55 1.17
C CYS A 49 4.72 -8.81 2.43
N ARG A 50 6.05 -8.73 2.34
CA ARG A 50 7.00 -9.03 3.43
C ARG A 50 7.68 -7.79 4.02
N GLY A 51 7.09 -6.61 3.81
CA GLY A 51 7.51 -5.39 4.52
C GLY A 51 8.00 -4.26 3.62
N ILE A 52 7.42 -4.12 2.43
CA ILE A 52 7.57 -2.88 1.65
C ILE A 52 6.59 -1.83 2.18
N CYS A 53 7.11 -0.62 2.38
CA CYS A 53 6.37 0.58 2.65
C CYS A 53 6.60 1.58 1.51
N VAL A 54 5.65 2.50 1.36
CA VAL A 54 5.73 3.60 0.41
C VAL A 54 5.72 4.91 1.18
N GLN A 55 6.80 5.68 1.05
CA GLN A 55 6.82 7.08 1.47
C GLN A 55 6.29 7.96 0.35
N ILE A 56 5.35 8.83 0.70
CA ILE A 56 4.76 9.81 -0.19
C ILE A 56 5.10 11.20 0.33
N GLU A 57 5.68 12.02 -0.53
CA GLU A 57 5.87 13.45 -0.29
C GLU A 57 4.94 14.25 -1.19
N TYR A 58 4.09 15.07 -0.59
CA TYR A 58 3.09 15.85 -1.29
C TYR A 58 2.78 17.15 -0.55
N LYS A 59 2.86 18.28 -1.24
CA LYS A 59 2.61 19.63 -0.67
C LYS A 59 3.34 19.91 0.65
N GLY A 60 4.60 19.45 0.76
CA GLY A 60 5.42 19.63 1.96
C GLY A 60 5.07 18.70 3.13
N LYS A 61 4.14 17.77 2.95
CA LYS A 61 3.87 16.67 3.89
C LYS A 61 4.59 15.41 3.44
N THR A 62 5.01 14.62 4.41
CA THR A 62 5.59 13.29 4.21
C THR A 62 4.81 12.29 5.05
N ALA A 63 4.40 11.18 4.45
CA ALA A 63 3.77 10.07 5.17
C ALA A 63 4.21 8.74 4.58
N VAL A 64 4.23 7.70 5.42
CA VAL A 64 4.64 6.35 5.05
C VAL A 64 3.46 5.41 5.26
N PHE A 65 3.19 4.55 4.27
CA PHE A 65 2.13 3.55 4.33
C PHE A 65 2.65 2.16 3.96
N PRO A 66 2.24 1.09 4.66
CA PRO A 66 2.54 -0.28 4.25
C PRO A 66 1.90 -0.59 2.89
N ALA A 67 2.65 -1.29 2.04
CA ALA A 67 2.12 -1.87 0.80
C ALA A 67 1.53 -3.25 1.11
N ASP A 68 0.21 -3.33 1.29
CA ASP A 68 -0.49 -4.58 1.63
C ASP A 68 -1.47 -5.04 0.53
N ASN A 69 -1.59 -4.25 -0.54
CA ASN A 69 -2.54 -4.48 -1.61
C ASN A 69 -1.97 -4.20 -3.00
N LYS A 70 -2.72 -4.60 -4.03
CA LYS A 70 -2.35 -4.50 -5.43
C LYS A 70 -3.31 -3.60 -6.19
N CYS A 71 -2.77 -2.72 -7.02
CA CYS A 71 -3.47 -2.00 -8.07
C CYS A 71 -3.00 -2.54 -9.44
N PRO A 72 -3.71 -3.53 -10.03
CA PRO A 72 -3.28 -4.18 -11.27
C PRO A 72 -3.09 -3.23 -12.46
N GLU A 73 -3.89 -2.17 -12.53
CA GLU A 73 -3.89 -1.16 -13.59
C GLU A 73 -2.90 -0.02 -13.35
N CYS A 74 -2.35 0.10 -12.14
CA CYS A 74 -1.42 1.17 -11.81
C CYS A 74 -0.05 0.92 -12.44
N ALA A 75 0.52 1.97 -13.04
CA ALA A 75 1.95 2.03 -13.36
C ALA A 75 2.79 2.11 -12.07
N VAL A 76 4.10 1.88 -12.16
CA VAL A 76 5.01 1.87 -10.99
C VAL A 76 5.09 3.23 -10.28
N ASP A 77 4.80 4.33 -10.99
CA ASP A 77 4.71 5.69 -10.44
C ASP A 77 3.29 6.07 -9.98
N HIS A 78 2.39 5.09 -9.85
CA HIS A 78 1.04 5.27 -9.35
C HIS A 78 0.79 4.36 -8.15
N VAL A 79 0.52 4.97 -7.00
CA VAL A 79 0.13 4.29 -5.77
C VAL A 79 -1.29 4.69 -5.41
N ASP A 80 -2.15 3.70 -5.23
CA ASP A 80 -3.53 3.92 -4.83
C ASP A 80 -3.65 3.77 -3.31
N LEU A 81 -3.74 4.90 -2.61
CA LEU A 81 -3.84 4.93 -1.15
C LEU A 81 -5.26 4.56 -0.68
N SER A 82 -5.38 3.94 0.48
CA SER A 82 -6.67 3.88 1.16
C SER A 82 -7.20 5.30 1.42
N THR A 83 -8.52 5.44 1.54
CA THR A 83 -9.15 6.76 1.81
C THR A 83 -8.52 7.46 3.01
N ASP A 84 -8.34 6.76 4.14
CA ASP A 84 -7.78 7.38 5.35
C ASP A 84 -6.30 7.76 5.18
N ALA A 85 -5.50 6.95 4.46
CA ALA A 85 -4.11 7.29 4.12
C ALA A 85 -4.04 8.53 3.21
N PHE A 86 -4.93 8.61 2.23
CA PHE A 86 -5.01 9.77 1.33
C PHE A 86 -5.35 11.06 2.11
N LEU A 87 -6.28 10.98 3.06
CA LEU A 87 -6.74 12.12 3.86
C LEU A 87 -5.66 12.70 4.79
N ILE A 88 -4.63 11.92 5.16
CA ILE A 88 -3.46 12.43 5.89
C ILE A 88 -2.72 13.48 5.03
N LEU A 89 -2.58 13.20 3.74
CA LEU A 89 -1.88 14.07 2.79
C LEU A 89 -2.79 15.22 2.33
N GLU A 90 -4.04 14.93 1.97
CA GLU A 90 -5.00 15.90 1.42
C GLU A 90 -6.35 15.81 2.16
N PRO A 91 -6.63 16.69 3.14
CA PRO A 91 -7.86 16.64 3.94
C PRO A 91 -9.14 16.88 3.14
N ALA A 92 -10.28 16.41 3.66
CA ALA A 92 -11.59 16.52 3.02
C ALA A 92 -11.97 17.98 2.71
N GLY A 93 -12.38 18.23 1.47
CA GLY A 93 -12.63 19.58 0.92
C GLY A 93 -11.85 19.86 -0.37
N GLY A 94 -10.80 19.09 -0.65
CA GLY A 94 -10.13 19.05 -1.95
C GLY A 94 -10.90 18.17 -2.93
N THR A 95 -11.26 18.70 -4.10
CA THR A 95 -12.07 18.03 -5.13
C THR A 95 -11.40 16.81 -5.80
N VAL A 96 -10.24 16.35 -5.34
CA VAL A 96 -9.35 15.52 -6.17
C VAL A 96 -8.91 14.26 -5.46
N GLY A 97 -9.34 13.10 -5.98
CA GLY A 97 -8.75 11.79 -5.68
C GLY A 97 -7.41 11.56 -6.37
N ILE A 98 -6.68 12.62 -6.71
CA ILE A 98 -5.40 12.62 -7.42
C ILE A 98 -4.47 13.62 -6.74
N ALA A 99 -3.36 13.13 -6.17
CA ALA A 99 -2.32 13.95 -5.55
C ALA A 99 -1.11 14.06 -6.48
N LYS A 100 -1.14 15.01 -7.43
CA LYS A 100 -0.03 15.28 -8.36
C LYS A 100 0.40 16.76 -8.30
N PRO A 101 1.71 17.06 -8.38
CA PRO A 101 2.83 16.12 -8.35
C PRO A 101 3.09 15.60 -6.92
N ALA A 102 3.44 14.33 -6.79
CA ALA A 102 3.92 13.73 -5.54
C ALA A 102 5.19 12.91 -5.82
N THR A 103 6.07 12.82 -4.84
CA THR A 103 7.25 11.94 -4.89
C THR A 103 6.91 10.64 -4.17
N ILE A 104 7.20 9.51 -4.82
CA ILE A 104 6.95 8.16 -4.31
C ILE A 104 8.29 7.47 -4.10
N THR A 105 8.55 7.01 -2.87
CA THR A 105 9.75 6.25 -2.53
C THR A 105 9.36 4.90 -1.93
N TYR A 106 9.83 3.81 -2.53
CA TYR A 106 9.68 2.46 -1.99
C TYR A 106 10.85 2.12 -1.07
N LEU A 107 10.56 1.55 0.09
CA LEU A 107 11.54 1.28 1.14
C LEU A 107 11.06 0.15 2.06
N PHE A 108 11.95 -0.42 2.86
CA PHE A 108 11.53 -1.44 3.84
C PHE A 108 10.89 -0.79 5.07
N CYS A 109 9.74 -1.29 5.52
CA CYS A 109 9.03 -0.74 6.67
C CYS A 109 9.85 -0.73 7.97
N ASN A 110 10.88 -1.58 8.10
CA ASN A 110 11.78 -1.56 9.26
C ASN A 110 12.79 -0.41 9.24
N GLN A 111 12.91 0.31 8.12
CA GLN A 111 13.75 1.51 7.95
C GLN A 111 12.97 2.80 8.25
N THR A 112 11.70 2.71 8.65
CA THR A 112 10.89 3.88 8.98
C THR A 112 10.76 4.05 10.48
N SER A 113 11.13 5.23 10.97
CA SER A 113 10.68 5.74 12.26
C SER A 113 9.33 6.42 12.06
N VAL A 114 8.31 5.97 12.80
CA VAL A 114 7.04 6.69 12.95
C VAL A 114 7.30 8.01 13.65
#